data_AF-A0A4U0UKZ7-F1
#
_entry.id   AF-A0A4U0UKZ7-F1
#
_cell.length_a   1.000
_cell.length_b   1.000
_cell.length_c   1.000
_cell.angle_alpha   90.00
_cell.angle_beta   90.00
_cell.angle_gamma   90.00
#
_symmetry.space_group_name_H-M   'P 1'
#
loop_
_entity.id
_entity.type
_entity.pdbx_description
1 polymer ?
#
loop_
_entity_poly.entity_id
_entity_poly.type
_entity_poly.pdbx_seq_one_letter_code
_entity_poly.pdbx_strand_id
1 'polypeptide(L)'
;MASTEQERADPHSPSVSPSNTKRFVPLVTAYAENNPDVMSSLVHKLGLSSKLGFQDVFSIDDPDLLAFVPRPAYALLLIFP
;
A
#
# COMPACT_ATOMS: atom_id res chain seq x y z
N MET A 1 -32.43 4.11 40.86
CA MET A 1 -32.53 5.55 40.51
C MET A 1 -31.12 6.03 40.30
N ALA A 2 -30.75 6.26 39.03
CA ALA A 2 -29.40 6.55 38.60
C ALA A 2 -29.04 8.01 38.87
N SER A 3 -27.88 8.22 39.48
CA SER A 3 -27.26 9.53 39.64
C SER A 3 -26.69 10.00 38.30
N THR A 4 -27.05 11.23 37.93
CA THR A 4 -26.51 11.98 36.80
C THR A 4 -25.11 12.50 37.16
N GLU A 5 -24.08 12.02 36.45
CA GLU A 5 -22.79 12.69 36.41
C GLU A 5 -22.56 13.18 34.98
N GLN A 6 -22.53 14.51 34.88
CA GLN A 6 -22.52 15.29 33.66
C GLN A 6 -21.08 15.39 33.17
N GLU A 7 -20.80 14.72 32.04
CA GLU A 7 -19.51 14.74 31.37
C GLU A 7 -19.18 16.18 30.94
N ARG A 8 -18.17 16.76 31.60
CA ARG A 8 -17.61 18.06 31.21
C ARG A 8 -16.96 17.90 29.84
N ALA A 9 -17.50 18.59 28.84
CA ALA A 9 -16.88 18.69 27.53
C ALA A 9 -15.55 19.45 27.63
N ASP A 10 -14.44 18.75 27.42
CA ASP A 10 -13.11 19.35 27.31
C ASP A 10 -12.97 20.13 25.97
N PRO A 11 -12.71 21.45 26.00
CA PRO A 11 -12.61 22.28 24.79
C PRO A 11 -11.30 22.09 23.99
N HIS A 12 -10.49 21.07 24.31
CA HIS A 12 -9.25 20.74 23.63
C HIS A 12 -9.27 19.40 22.88
N SER A 13 -10.45 18.80 22.74
CA SER A 13 -10.61 17.63 21.86
C SER A 13 -10.49 18.10 20.40
N PRO A 14 -9.52 17.61 19.59
CA PRO A 14 -9.51 17.93 18.18
C PRO A 14 -10.74 17.27 17.56
N SER A 15 -11.80 18.05 17.38
CA SER A 15 -12.97 17.64 16.61
C SER A 15 -12.53 17.51 15.15
N VAL A 16 -12.00 16.35 14.80
CA VAL A 16 -11.73 15.98 13.41
C VAL A 16 -13.09 15.79 12.76
N SER A 17 -13.62 16.89 12.24
CA SER A 17 -14.71 16.87 11.29
C SER A 17 -14.21 16.11 10.06
N PRO A 18 -14.92 15.07 9.57
CA PRO A 18 -14.49 14.35 8.37
C PRO A 18 -14.71 15.29 7.19
N SER A 19 -13.70 16.10 6.85
CA SER A 19 -13.73 16.85 5.61
C SER A 19 -13.81 15.83 4.48
N ASN A 20 -14.82 15.97 3.63
CA ASN A 20 -15.04 15.15 2.44
C ASN A 20 -14.00 15.49 1.36
N THR A 21 -12.73 15.36 1.72
CA THR A 21 -11.59 15.55 0.84
C THR A 21 -11.32 14.19 0.22
N LYS A 22 -11.49 14.07 -1.09
CA LYS A 22 -11.12 12.86 -1.83
C LYS A 22 -9.63 12.62 -1.63
N ARG A 23 -9.29 11.77 -0.66
CA ARG A 23 -7.92 11.36 -0.39
C ARG A 23 -7.70 10.05 -1.13
N PHE A 24 -6.83 10.07 -2.12
CA PHE A 24 -6.21 8.83 -2.55
C PHE A 24 -5.44 8.31 -1.35
N VAL A 25 -5.75 7.10 -0.90
CA VAL A 25 -4.90 6.42 0.08
C VAL A 25 -3.64 6.04 -0.68
N PRO A 26 -2.47 6.62 -0.36
CA PRO A 26 -1.23 6.08 -0.88
C PRO A 26 -1.21 4.60 -0.52
N LEU A 27 -0.94 3.74 -1.51
CA LEU A 27 -0.75 2.30 -1.26
C LEU A 27 0.29 2.06 -0.14
N VAL A 28 1.18 3.04 0.10
CA VAL A 28 2.18 3.13 1.16
C VAL A 28 1.60 3.30 2.59
N THR A 29 0.33 3.67 2.77
CA THR A 29 -0.27 3.89 4.11
C THR A 29 -1.41 2.95 4.48
N ALA A 30 -1.79 2.01 3.61
CA ALA A 30 -2.77 0.99 3.97
C ALA A 30 -2.49 -0.32 3.21
N TYR A 31 -1.84 -1.26 3.89
CA TYR A 31 -1.91 -2.70 3.64
C TYR A 31 -1.66 -3.21 2.20
N ALA A 32 -0.82 -2.52 1.43
CA ALA A 32 -0.29 -3.01 0.15
C ALA A 32 1.23 -2.76 0.10
N GLU A 33 1.92 -3.21 1.15
CA GLU A 33 3.37 -3.16 1.30
C GLU A 33 4.03 -4.02 0.23
N ASN A 34 4.50 -3.41 -0.88
CA ASN A 34 5.38 -3.96 -1.93
C ASN A 34 5.25 -5.47 -2.27
N ASN A 35 4.07 -6.06 -2.08
CA ASN A 35 3.89 -7.50 -2.18
C ASN A 35 3.52 -7.81 -3.64
N PRO A 36 4.29 -8.65 -4.34
CA PRO A 36 4.05 -8.97 -5.74
C PRO A 36 2.65 -9.50 -6.01
N ASP A 37 2.03 -10.24 -5.09
CA ASP A 37 0.68 -10.80 -5.25
C ASP A 37 -0.40 -9.70 -5.28
N VAL A 38 -0.29 -8.74 -4.36
CA VAL A 38 -1.21 -7.61 -4.25
C VAL A 38 -1.04 -6.69 -5.44
N MET A 39 0.21 -6.40 -5.81
CA MET A 39 0.54 -5.56 -6.96
C MET A 39 0.10 -6.18 -8.27
N SER A 40 0.36 -7.47 -8.49
CA SER A 40 -0.06 -8.20 -9.69
C SER A 40 -1.58 -8.20 -9.82
N SER A 41 -2.30 -8.49 -8.73
CA SER A 41 -3.76 -8.46 -8.70
C SER A 41 -4.32 -7.07 -9.03
N LEU A 42 -3.66 -6.00 -8.56
CA LEU A 42 -4.05 -4.63 -8.85
C LEU A 42 -3.87 -4.29 -10.34
N VAL A 43 -2.70 -4.58 -10.91
CA VAL A 43 -2.45 -4.25 -12.32
C VAL A 43 -3.30 -5.07 -13.29
N HIS A 44 -3.64 -6.31 -12.95
CA HIS A 44 -4.61 -7.09 -13.74
C HIS A 44 -6.00 -6.46 -13.72
N LYS A 45 -6.45 -5.95 -12.57
CA LYS A 45 -7.72 -5.18 -12.48
C LYS A 45 -7.68 -3.88 -13.27
N LEU A 46 -6.51 -3.28 -13.45
CA LEU A 46 -6.29 -2.10 -14.27
C LEU A 46 -6.17 -2.41 -15.78
N GLY A 47 -6.22 -3.68 -16.17
CA GLY A 47 -6.21 -4.10 -17.58
C GLY A 47 -4.86 -4.60 -18.10
N LEU A 48 -3.87 -4.82 -17.22
CA LEU A 48 -2.62 -5.48 -17.61
C LEU A 48 -2.90 -6.97 -17.95
N SER A 49 -2.20 -7.49 -18.95
CA SER A 49 -2.30 -8.91 -19.32
C SER A 49 -1.88 -9.82 -18.16
N SER A 50 -2.61 -10.92 -17.96
CA SER A 50 -2.29 -11.97 -16.97
C SER A 50 -0.97 -12.70 -17.24
N LYS A 51 -0.35 -12.47 -18.40
CA LYS A 51 1.01 -12.97 -18.72
C LYS A 51 2.12 -12.18 -18.03
N LEU A 52 1.80 -11.03 -17.45
CA LEU A 52 2.74 -10.15 -16.75
C LEU A 52 2.39 -10.12 -15.27
N GLY A 53 3.40 -10.07 -14.41
CA GLY A 53 3.25 -9.99 -12.97
C GLY A 53 4.46 -9.34 -12.33
N PHE A 54 4.32 -8.96 -11.06
CA PHE A 54 5.41 -8.52 -10.22
C PHE A 54 6.07 -9.70 -9.54
N GLN A 55 7.37 -9.61 -9.31
CA GLN A 55 8.18 -10.58 -8.57
C GLN A 55 9.20 -9.80 -7.73
N ASP A 56 9.46 -10.28 -6.51
CA ASP A 56 10.48 -9.70 -5.65
C ASP A 56 11.88 -9.86 -6.25
N VAL A 57 12.70 -8.84 -6.08
CA VAL A 57 14.12 -8.83 -6.47
C VAL A 57 14.95 -8.71 -5.19
N PHE A 58 15.68 -9.77 -4.84
CA PHE A 58 16.47 -9.83 -3.61
C PHE A 58 17.78 -9.05 -3.70
N SER A 59 18.40 -9.03 -4.88
CA SER A 59 19.62 -8.27 -5.17
C SER A 59 19.66 -7.93 -6.65
N ILE A 60 20.21 -6.76 -6.98
CA ILE A 60 20.44 -6.31 -8.35
C ILE A 60 21.90 -6.49 -8.80
N ASP A 61 22.79 -6.81 -7.86
CA ASP A 61 24.23 -6.93 -8.11
C ASP A 61 24.69 -8.39 -8.11
N ASP A 62 23.97 -9.28 -7.40
CA ASP A 62 24.30 -10.70 -7.33
C ASP A 62 23.62 -11.47 -8.48
N PRO A 63 24.39 -12.03 -9.44
CA PRO A 63 23.84 -12.75 -10.58
C PRO A 63 23.03 -13.99 -10.19
N ASP A 64 23.41 -14.68 -9.11
CA ASP A 64 22.73 -15.91 -8.68
C ASP A 64 21.35 -15.59 -8.11
N LEU A 65 21.21 -14.45 -7.41
CA LEU A 65 19.92 -13.97 -6.92
C LEU A 65 19.06 -13.37 -8.04
N LEU A 66 19.68 -12.75 -9.06
CA LEU A 66 18.98 -12.25 -10.24
C LEU A 66 18.45 -13.35 -11.15
N ALA A 67 19.04 -14.55 -11.11
CA ALA A 67 18.61 -15.69 -11.90
C ALA A 67 17.20 -16.18 -11.52
N PHE A 68 16.72 -15.88 -10.30
CA PHE A 68 15.36 -16.19 -9.86
C PHE A 68 14.29 -15.31 -10.53
N VAL A 69 14.68 -14.18 -11.12
CA VAL A 69 13.73 -13.26 -11.77
C VAL A 69 13.40 -13.74 -13.20
N PRO A 70 12.13 -14.04 -13.52
CA PRO A 70 11.73 -14.46 -14.86
C PRO A 70 12.10 -13.42 -15.92
N ARG A 71 12.58 -13.89 -17.08
CA ARG A 71 12.97 -13.05 -18.22
C ARG A 71 12.04 -13.29 -19.42
N PRO A 72 11.72 -12.24 -20.23
CA PRO A 72 12.21 -10.86 -20.13
C PRO A 72 11.53 -10.06 -18.99
N ALA A 73 12.32 -9.24 -18.30
CA ALA A 73 11.82 -8.27 -17.31
C ALA A 73 11.56 -6.93 -18.01
N TYR A 74 10.34 -6.41 -17.94
CA TYR A 74 9.92 -5.21 -18.69
C TYR A 74 10.09 -3.89 -17.92
N ALA A 75 9.97 -3.93 -16.60
CA ALA A 75 10.07 -2.77 -15.74
C ALA A 75 10.63 -3.19 -14.37
N LEU A 76 11.26 -2.24 -13.69
CA LEU A 76 11.80 -2.42 -12.34
C LEU A 76 11.24 -1.31 -11.45
N LEU A 77 10.58 -1.67 -10.36
CA LEU A 77 10.04 -0.71 -9.40
C LEU A 77 10.98 -0.62 -8.20
N LEU A 78 11.68 0.50 -8.05
CA LEU A 78 12.51 0.80 -6.88
C LEU A 78 11.79 1.79 -5.97
N ILE A 79 11.80 1.51 -4.68
CA ILE A 79 11.34 2.41 -3.64
C ILE A 79 12.56 2.78 -2.80
N PHE A 80 12.82 4.08 -2.66
CA PHE A 80 13.88 4.63 -1.81
C PHE A 80 13.29 5.73 -0.92
N PRO A 81 13.89 5.99 0.26
CA PRO A 81 13.48 7.09 1.15
C PRO A 81 13.90 8.48 0.64
#